data_AF-A0A653MWA9-F1
#
_entry.id   AF-A0A653MWA9-F1
#
_cell.length_a   1.000
_cell.length_b   1.000
_cell.length_c   1.000
_cell.angle_alpha   90.00
_cell.angle_beta   90.00
_cell.angle_gamma   90.00
#
_symmetry.space_group_name_H-M   'P 1'
#
loop_
_entity.id
_entity.type
_entity.pdbx_description
1 polymer ?
#
loop_
_entity_poly.entity_id
_entity_poly.type
_entity_poly.pdbx_seq_one_letter_code
_entity_poly.pdbx_strand_id
1 'polypeptide(L)'
;MTAVVKLIEARNGVVFKVSELCKVGGKIPVYADEGFAAGVHARELGGYNMLWKGEKLPVHVAGAKAVTKKASSYATASVSVLPPDAVPLCPDLCGPQPLAVSSAEIRASGRPRFMSFSLTPNPVSMLNAKPTVWLEADIEILD
;
A
#
# COMPACT_ATOMS: atom_id res chain seq x y z
N MET A 1 8.23 -8.76 5.70
CA MET A 1 7.97 -7.62 4.79
C MET A 1 8.42 -6.36 5.46
N THR A 2 9.13 -5.52 4.72
CA THR A 2 9.46 -4.15 5.07
C THR A 2 8.86 -3.21 4.02
N ALA A 3 8.41 -2.03 4.45
CA ALA A 3 7.92 -0.98 3.57
C ALA A 3 8.50 0.35 3.99
N VAL A 4 8.98 1.15 3.04
CA VAL A 4 9.38 2.54 3.26
C VAL A 4 8.36 3.42 2.57
N VAL A 5 7.54 4.13 3.33
CA VAL A 5 6.39 4.89 2.81
C VAL A 5 6.68 6.39 2.85
N LYS A 6 6.42 7.08 1.75
CA LYS A 6 6.49 8.54 1.61
C LYS A 6 5.15 9.10 1.17
N LEU A 7 4.77 10.26 1.71
CA LEU A 7 3.69 11.09 1.19
C LEU A 7 4.28 12.17 0.31
N ILE A 8 3.75 12.28 -0.90
CA ILE A 8 4.07 13.35 -1.82
C ILE A 8 2.91 14.32 -1.86
N GLU A 9 3.19 15.60 -1.65
CA GLU A 9 2.20 16.68 -1.70
C GLU A 9 2.50 17.58 -2.91
N ALA A 10 1.51 17.78 -3.76
CA ALA A 10 1.61 18.60 -4.96
C ALA A 10 0.50 19.65 -5.05
N ARG A 11 0.83 20.77 -5.69
CA ARG A 11 -0.09 21.88 -5.96
C ARG A 11 0.27 22.49 -7.31
N ASN A 12 -0.73 22.77 -8.14
CA ASN A 12 -0.54 23.38 -9.46
C ASN A 12 0.46 22.62 -10.36
N GLY A 13 0.45 21.27 -10.29
CA GLY A 13 1.36 20.42 -11.06
C GLY A 13 2.80 20.35 -10.54
N VAL A 14 3.10 20.96 -9.39
CA VAL A 14 4.45 20.96 -8.79
C VAL A 14 4.43 20.24 -7.44
N VAL A 15 5.37 19.32 -7.25
CA VAL A 15 5.65 18.71 -5.94
C VAL A 15 6.29 19.77 -5.05
N PHE A 16 5.66 20.08 -3.93
CA PHE A 16 6.16 21.08 -2.99
C PHE A 16 6.64 20.47 -1.68
N LYS A 17 6.29 19.21 -1.39
CA LYS A 17 6.73 18.53 -0.17
C LYS A 17 6.75 17.01 -0.33
N VAL A 18 7.79 16.40 0.22
CA VAL A 18 7.96 14.94 0.35
C VAL A 18 8.18 14.67 1.83
N SER A 19 7.32 13.85 2.42
CA SER A 19 7.41 13.48 3.85
C SER A 19 7.59 11.98 3.96
N GLU A 20 8.64 11.51 4.65
CA GLU A 20 8.71 10.11 5.06
C GLU A 20 7.66 9.85 6.13
N LEU A 21 6.82 8.84 5.91
CA LEU A 21 5.69 8.54 6.80
C LEU A 21 6.08 7.53 7.85
N CYS A 22 6.55 6.39 7.39
CA CYS A 22 6.92 5.29 8.25
C CYS A 22 7.81 4.30 7.52
N LYS A 23 8.71 3.70 8.31
CA LYS A 23 9.35 2.44 7.97
C LYS A 23 8.61 1.34 8.71
N VAL A 24 8.02 0.45 7.95
CA VAL A 24 7.05 -0.55 8.40
C VAL A 24 7.72 -1.91 8.33
N GLY A 25 7.53 -2.75 9.34
CA GLY A 25 8.13 -4.08 9.38
C GLY A 25 7.19 -5.10 10.01
N GLY A 26 7.03 -6.26 9.37
CA GLY A 26 6.18 -7.30 9.93
C GLY A 26 6.12 -8.60 9.14
N LYS A 27 5.46 -9.59 9.75
CA LYS A 27 5.19 -10.90 9.15
C LYS A 27 3.92 -10.84 8.32
N ILE A 28 4.01 -11.32 7.08
CA ILE A 28 2.88 -11.48 6.16
C ILE A 28 2.63 -12.98 5.92
N PRO A 29 1.41 -13.38 5.55
CA PRO A 29 1.11 -14.76 5.19
C PRO A 29 1.82 -15.16 3.89
N VAL A 30 2.21 -16.43 3.84
CA VAL A 30 2.76 -17.09 2.66
C VAL A 30 1.84 -18.26 2.31
N TYR A 31 1.22 -18.21 1.14
CA TYR A 31 0.28 -19.20 0.65
C TYR A 31 0.94 -20.17 -0.34
N ALA A 32 0.44 -21.39 -0.40
CA ALA A 32 0.80 -22.37 -1.43
C ALA A 32 -0.31 -22.43 -2.50
N ASP A 33 -0.43 -21.39 -3.32
CA ASP A 33 -1.48 -21.23 -4.35
C ASP A 33 -0.96 -20.50 -5.60
N GLU A 34 -1.85 -20.20 -6.56
CA GLU A 34 -1.53 -19.50 -7.82
C GLU A 34 -1.59 -17.95 -7.70
N GLY A 35 -1.59 -17.41 -6.48
CA GLY A 35 -1.64 -15.98 -6.17
C GLY A 35 -3.02 -15.41 -5.83
N PHE A 36 -4.10 -16.19 -5.98
CA PHE A 36 -5.46 -15.72 -5.72
C PHE A 36 -5.71 -15.45 -4.23
N ALA A 37 -5.37 -16.41 -3.36
CA ALA A 37 -5.50 -16.27 -1.92
C ALA A 37 -4.61 -15.15 -1.38
N ALA A 38 -3.41 -14.98 -1.94
CA ALA A 38 -2.53 -13.87 -1.57
C ALA A 38 -3.17 -12.50 -1.87
N GLY A 39 -3.80 -12.33 -3.04
CA GLY A 39 -4.50 -11.10 -3.41
C GLY A 39 -5.65 -10.73 -2.46
N VAL A 40 -6.45 -11.72 -2.06
CA VAL A 40 -7.69 -11.49 -1.29
C VAL A 40 -7.46 -11.53 0.24
N HIS A 41 -6.41 -12.22 0.69
CA HIS A 41 -6.12 -12.44 2.11
C HIS A 41 -4.77 -11.87 2.52
N ALA A 42 -4.45 -10.67 2.00
CA ALA A 42 -3.35 -9.88 2.49
C ALA A 42 -3.53 -9.57 3.98
N ARG A 43 -2.44 -9.67 4.74
CA ARG A 43 -2.47 -9.34 6.17
C ARG A 43 -2.06 -7.90 6.37
N GLU A 44 -2.85 -7.19 7.16
CA GLU A 44 -2.50 -5.85 7.62
C GLU A 44 -1.39 -5.89 8.68
N LEU A 45 -0.40 -5.03 8.48
CA LEU A 45 0.60 -4.60 9.44
C LEU A 45 0.08 -3.32 10.09
N GLY A 46 -0.60 -3.46 11.23
CA GLY A 46 -1.22 -2.34 11.93
C GLY A 46 -0.26 -1.55 12.84
N GLY A 47 -0.74 -0.40 13.34
CA GLY A 47 -0.07 0.39 14.37
C GLY A 47 0.74 1.60 13.87
N TYR A 48 0.59 1.97 12.60
CA TYR A 48 1.36 3.05 11.98
C TYR A 48 0.50 4.29 11.79
N ASN A 49 1.10 5.46 11.99
CA ASN A 49 0.43 6.74 11.82
C ASN A 49 1.35 7.72 11.09
N MET A 50 0.73 8.60 10.30
CA MET A 50 1.36 9.72 9.64
C MET A 50 0.92 11.01 10.32
N LEU A 51 1.85 11.94 10.55
CA LEU A 51 1.49 13.31 10.93
C LEU A 51 1.16 14.12 9.67
N TRP A 52 -0.08 14.60 9.56
CA TRP A 52 -0.51 15.45 8.45
C TRP A 52 -1.38 16.58 8.98
N LYS A 53 -1.02 17.83 8.64
CA LYS A 53 -1.71 19.05 9.10
C LYS A 53 -1.95 19.12 10.62
N GLY A 54 -1.07 18.52 11.42
CA GLY A 54 -1.17 18.47 12.88
C GLY A 54 -1.96 17.29 13.44
N GLU A 55 -2.55 16.45 12.57
CA GLU A 55 -3.31 15.27 12.97
C GLU A 55 -2.56 13.98 12.68
N LYS A 56 -2.79 12.96 13.51
CA LYS A 56 -2.26 11.60 13.28
C LYS A 56 -3.27 10.81 12.47
N LEU A 57 -2.95 10.56 11.22
CA LEU A 57 -3.75 9.73 10.33
C LEU A 57 -3.25 8.28 10.35
N PRO A 58 -4.15 7.28 10.45
CA PRO A 58 -3.76 5.89 10.41
C PRO A 58 -3.22 5.53 9.02
N VAL A 59 -2.09 4.80 9.01
CA VAL A 59 -1.48 4.24 7.81
C VAL A 59 -1.70 2.73 7.85
N HIS A 60 -2.47 2.23 6.90
CA HIS A 60 -2.72 0.81 6.74
C HIS A 60 -1.73 0.26 5.72
N VAL A 61 -1.01 -0.78 6.09
CA VAL A 61 -0.07 -1.46 5.20
C VAL A 61 -0.43 -2.92 5.18
N ALA A 62 -0.65 -3.50 4.02
CA ALA A 62 -0.98 -4.92 3.91
C ALA A 62 -0.10 -5.61 2.88
N GLY A 63 0.09 -6.91 3.04
CA GLY A 63 0.77 -7.72 2.04
C GLY A 63 0.57 -9.21 2.23
N ALA A 64 0.90 -9.95 1.17
CA ALA A 64 0.94 -11.40 1.15
C ALA A 64 1.90 -11.90 0.07
N LYS A 65 2.38 -13.13 0.27
CA LYS A 65 3.13 -13.89 -0.71
C LYS A 65 2.40 -15.19 -1.04
N ALA A 66 2.57 -15.67 -2.26
CA ALA A 66 2.15 -16.97 -2.71
C ALA A 66 3.28 -17.66 -3.45
N VAL A 67 3.37 -18.98 -3.29
CA VAL A 67 4.35 -19.83 -3.98
C VAL A 67 3.61 -20.98 -4.68
N THR A 68 3.73 -21.03 -5.99
CA THR A 68 3.04 -22.01 -6.82
C THR A 68 3.79 -23.34 -6.86
N LYS A 69 3.08 -24.40 -7.28
CA LYS A 69 3.68 -25.71 -7.53
C LYS A 69 4.66 -25.69 -8.70
N LYS A 70 4.44 -24.82 -9.69
CA LYS A 70 5.28 -24.68 -10.90
C LYS A 70 6.52 -23.81 -10.68
N ALA A 71 6.91 -23.56 -9.43
CA ALA A 71 8.01 -22.68 -9.07
C ALA A 71 7.83 -21.29 -9.69
N SER A 72 6.70 -20.67 -9.44
CA SER A 72 6.53 -19.22 -9.56
C SER A 72 6.12 -18.67 -8.19
N SER A 73 6.45 -17.41 -7.94
CA SER A 73 6.03 -16.70 -6.74
C SER A 73 5.22 -15.48 -7.13
N TYR A 74 4.19 -15.21 -6.34
CA TYR A 74 3.38 -14.02 -6.43
C TYR A 74 3.51 -13.24 -5.13
N ALA A 75 3.54 -11.92 -5.23
CA ALA A 75 3.46 -11.05 -4.07
C ALA A 75 2.55 -9.88 -4.36
N THR A 76 1.84 -9.45 -3.32
CA THR A 76 1.01 -8.26 -3.33
C THR A 76 1.28 -7.43 -2.09
N ALA A 77 1.21 -6.13 -2.24
CA ALA A 77 1.22 -5.21 -1.13
C ALA A 77 0.40 -3.96 -1.45
N SER A 78 -0.15 -3.35 -0.39
CA SER A 78 -0.87 -2.09 -0.46
C SER A 78 -0.54 -1.22 0.74
N VAL A 79 -0.59 0.09 0.52
CA VAL A 79 -0.53 1.11 1.56
C VAL A 79 -1.70 2.06 1.33
N SER A 80 -2.45 2.37 2.38
CA SER A 80 -3.50 3.37 2.33
C SER A 80 -3.48 4.26 3.57
N VAL A 81 -3.89 5.52 3.38
CA VAL A 81 -4.17 6.45 4.45
C VAL A 81 -5.65 6.79 4.38
N LEU A 82 -6.38 6.44 5.43
CA LEU A 82 -7.81 6.73 5.54
C LEU A 82 -8.05 7.72 6.69
N PRO A 83 -8.36 8.99 6.39
CA PRO A 83 -8.74 9.94 7.41
C PRO A 83 -9.99 9.49 8.19
N PRO A 84 -10.09 9.77 9.50
CA PRO A 84 -11.27 9.41 10.30
C PRO A 84 -12.59 10.02 9.79
N ASP A 85 -12.50 11.18 9.12
CA ASP A 85 -13.61 11.93 8.54
C ASP A 85 -13.84 11.62 7.05
N ALA A 86 -13.17 10.59 6.52
CA ALA A 86 -13.32 10.18 5.13
C ALA A 86 -14.78 9.79 4.82
N VAL A 87 -15.38 10.50 3.86
CA VAL A 87 -16.73 10.20 3.37
C VAL A 87 -16.68 9.24 2.17
N PRO A 88 -17.68 8.36 2.01
CA PRO A 88 -17.83 7.55 0.80
C PRO A 88 -18.00 8.39 -0.47
N LEU A 89 -17.44 7.91 -1.60
CA LEU A 89 -17.67 8.51 -2.92
C LEU A 89 -19.09 8.29 -3.45
N CYS A 90 -19.77 7.24 -2.99
CA CYS A 90 -21.14 6.95 -3.34
C CYS A 90 -21.97 6.59 -2.10
N PRO A 91 -23.27 6.94 -2.05
CA PRO A 91 -24.07 6.91 -0.83
C PRO A 91 -24.18 5.54 -0.15
N ASP A 92 -24.24 4.45 -0.93
CA ASP A 92 -24.70 3.15 -0.40
C ASP A 92 -23.77 1.96 -0.64
N LEU A 93 -22.73 2.09 -1.48
CA LEU A 93 -21.92 0.94 -1.94
C LEU A 93 -20.41 1.13 -1.81
N CYS A 94 -19.95 2.37 -1.62
CA CYS A 94 -18.53 2.70 -1.62
C CYS A 94 -18.03 2.77 -0.19
N GLY A 95 -16.81 2.26 0.05
CA GLY A 95 -16.10 2.54 1.28
C GLY A 95 -15.73 4.02 1.40
N PRO A 96 -15.39 4.48 2.62
CA PRO A 96 -14.78 5.79 2.85
C PRO A 96 -13.62 6.05 1.89
N GLN A 97 -13.53 7.27 1.34
CA GLN A 97 -12.47 7.57 0.40
C GLN A 97 -11.12 7.75 1.10
N PRO A 98 -10.11 6.93 0.78
CA PRO A 98 -8.77 7.13 1.29
C PRO A 98 -8.14 8.40 0.71
N LEU A 99 -7.42 9.13 1.57
CA LEU A 99 -6.62 10.30 1.20
C LEU A 99 -5.59 9.94 0.12
N ALA A 100 -4.95 8.80 0.29
CA ALA A 100 -4.03 8.23 -0.68
C ALA A 100 -3.98 6.71 -0.56
N VAL A 101 -3.82 6.03 -1.69
CA VAL A 101 -3.63 4.58 -1.78
C VAL A 101 -2.57 4.30 -2.81
N SER A 102 -1.70 3.36 -2.52
CA SER A 102 -0.80 2.76 -3.50
C SER A 102 -0.80 1.25 -3.33
N SER A 103 -0.70 0.53 -4.43
CA SER A 103 -0.68 -0.94 -4.42
C SER A 103 0.10 -1.47 -5.61
N ALA A 104 0.62 -2.68 -5.47
CA ALA A 104 1.23 -3.40 -6.58
C ALA A 104 1.16 -4.90 -6.32
N GLU A 105 1.17 -5.63 -7.43
CA GLU A 105 1.38 -7.06 -7.45
C GLU A 105 2.51 -7.41 -8.41
N ILE A 106 3.30 -8.41 -8.07
CA ILE A 106 4.39 -8.89 -8.91
C ILE A 106 4.37 -10.41 -9.01
N ARG A 107 4.92 -10.90 -10.12
CA ARG A 107 5.18 -12.33 -10.34
C ARG A 107 6.67 -12.50 -10.62
N ALA A 108 7.26 -13.49 -9.97
CA ALA A 108 8.65 -13.87 -10.20
C ALA A 108 8.71 -15.36 -10.58
N SER A 109 9.65 -15.69 -11.47
CA SER A 109 10.01 -17.08 -11.70
C SER A 109 10.77 -17.65 -10.49
N GLY A 110 10.59 -18.93 -10.24
CA GLY A 110 11.19 -19.63 -9.12
C GLY A 110 10.50 -19.39 -7.77
N ARG A 111 11.28 -19.63 -6.72
CA ARG A 111 10.92 -19.41 -5.31
C ARG A 111 11.94 -18.46 -4.68
N PRO A 112 12.00 -17.20 -5.15
CA PRO A 112 12.95 -16.26 -4.60
C PRO A 112 12.71 -16.06 -3.11
N ARG A 113 13.78 -16.14 -2.33
CA ARG A 113 13.76 -15.82 -0.90
C ARG A 113 13.49 -14.34 -0.65
N PHE A 114 13.86 -13.49 -1.61
CA PHE A 114 13.74 -12.04 -1.55
C PHE A 114 13.02 -11.49 -2.77
N MET A 115 12.07 -10.58 -2.56
CA MET A 115 11.39 -9.85 -3.63
C MET A 115 11.29 -8.38 -3.24
N SER A 116 11.59 -7.49 -4.19
CA SER A 116 11.45 -6.04 -4.00
C SER A 116 10.66 -5.41 -5.14
N PHE A 117 9.78 -4.47 -4.83
CA PHE A 117 8.97 -3.77 -5.81
C PHE A 117 8.43 -2.45 -5.23
N SER A 118 8.16 -1.49 -6.11
CA SER A 118 7.54 -0.21 -5.74
C SER A 118 6.02 -0.28 -5.95
N LEU A 119 5.28 0.41 -5.10
CA LEU A 119 3.82 0.51 -5.21
C LEU A 119 3.42 1.59 -6.23
N THR A 120 2.35 1.32 -6.96
CA THR A 120 1.77 2.28 -7.91
C THR A 120 0.66 3.08 -7.21
N PRO A 121 0.70 4.42 -7.25
CA PRO A 121 -0.40 5.26 -6.76
C PRO A 121 -1.73 4.97 -7.44
N ASN A 122 -2.82 4.99 -6.68
CA ASN A 122 -4.17 4.93 -7.22
C ASN A 122 -4.55 6.30 -7.82
N PRO A 123 -4.76 6.41 -9.15
CA PRO A 123 -5.08 7.68 -9.80
C PRO A 123 -6.39 8.30 -9.29
N VAL A 124 -7.37 7.49 -8.90
CA VAL A 124 -8.66 7.97 -8.40
C VAL A 124 -8.49 8.67 -7.05
N SER A 125 -7.64 8.15 -6.17
CA SER A 125 -7.30 8.84 -4.91
C SER A 125 -6.61 10.17 -5.17
N MET A 126 -5.68 10.21 -6.12
CA MET A 126 -4.94 11.44 -6.48
C MET A 126 -5.85 12.55 -7.01
N LEU A 127 -6.81 12.20 -7.88
CA LEU A 127 -7.73 13.15 -8.50
C LEU A 127 -8.69 13.80 -7.49
N ASN A 128 -9.01 13.09 -6.41
CA ASN A 128 -9.98 13.54 -5.41
C ASN A 128 -9.32 14.21 -4.19
N ALA A 129 -8.03 13.98 -3.97
CA ALA A 129 -7.30 14.61 -2.88
C ALA A 129 -7.17 16.13 -3.10
N LYS A 130 -7.55 16.91 -2.08
CA LYS A 130 -7.39 18.38 -2.04
C LYS A 130 -6.59 18.78 -0.79
N PRO A 131 -5.30 19.18 -0.92
CA PRO A 131 -4.48 19.25 -2.14
C PRO A 131 -4.16 17.86 -2.71
N THR A 132 -3.64 17.81 -3.94
CA THR A 132 -3.21 16.56 -4.58
C THR A 132 -2.13 15.90 -3.75
N VAL A 133 -2.36 14.65 -3.33
CA VAL A 133 -1.37 13.84 -2.63
C VAL A 133 -1.34 12.41 -3.16
N TRP A 134 -0.19 11.75 -3.03
CA TRP A 134 -0.05 10.32 -3.28
C TRP A 134 1.00 9.68 -2.37
N LEU A 135 0.99 8.35 -2.33
CA LEU A 135 1.97 7.57 -1.58
C LEU A 135 2.98 6.95 -2.54
N GLU A 136 4.25 7.10 -2.22
CA GLU A 136 5.32 6.30 -2.82
C GLU A 136 5.78 5.31 -1.76
N ALA A 137 5.88 4.04 -2.12
CA ALA A 137 6.35 3.02 -1.19
C ALA A 137 7.18 1.96 -1.90
N ASP A 138 8.33 1.65 -1.31
CA ASP A 138 9.16 0.52 -1.71
C ASP A 138 8.94 -0.63 -0.74
N ILE A 139 8.65 -1.80 -1.30
CA ILE A 139 8.33 -3.02 -0.56
C ILE A 139 9.47 -4.02 -0.72
N GLU A 140 9.82 -4.66 0.37
CA GLU A 140 10.73 -5.80 0.40
C GLU A 140 10.06 -6.95 1.16
N ILE A 141 10.06 -8.14 0.55
CA ILE A 141 9.55 -9.36 1.16
C ILE A 141 10.69 -10.36 1.23
N LEU A 142 10.98 -10.80 2.47
CA LEU A 142 11.91 -11.88 2.78
C LEU A 142 11.11 -13.05 3.37
N ASP A 143 11.44 -14.28 2.96
CA ASP A 143 10.93 -15.53 3.54
C ASP A 143 11.25 -15.69 5.04
#